data_AF-A0A5K8A0B3-F1
#
_entry.id   AF-A0A5K8A0B3-F1
#
_cell.length_a   1.000
_cell.length_b   1.000
_cell.length_c   1.000
_cell.angle_alpha   90.00
_cell.angle_beta   90.00
_cell.angle_gamma   90.00
#
_symmetry.space_group_name_H-M   'P 1'
#
loop_
_entity.id
_entity.type
_entity.pdbx_description
1 polymer ?
#
loop_
_entity_poly.entity_id
_entity_poly.type
_entity_poly.pdbx_seq_one_letter_code
_entity_poly.pdbx_strand_id
1 'polypeptide(L)' 'MATCGECTFFFRVPENADDYEPDKGDCVTEKRDEKGTYWLSKPVFVSTDSCAHFQKK' A
#
# COMPACT_ATOMS: atom_id res chain seq x y z
N MET A 1 -11.45 13.04 -3.21
CA MET A 1 -11.42 11.61 -3.59
C MET A 1 -10.59 10.90 -2.54
N ALA A 2 -10.91 9.66 -2.17
CA ALA A 2 -10.10 8.93 -1.21
C ALA A 2 -8.75 8.57 -1.84
N THR A 3 -7.68 8.58 -1.05
CA THR A 3 -6.32 8.26 -1.52
C THR A 3 -5.74 7.06 -0.78
N CYS A 4 -4.65 6.50 -1.30
CA CYS A 4 -3.92 5.41 -0.65
C CYS A 4 -3.46 5.77 0.76
N GLY A 5 -3.09 7.03 1.03
CA GLY A 5 -2.66 7.45 2.37
C GLY A 5 -3.70 7.22 3.48
N GLU A 6 -4.98 7.21 3.12
CA GLU A 6 -6.12 6.99 4.03
C GLU A 6 -6.48 5.51 4.19
N CYS A 7 -5.78 4.59 3.50
CA CYS A 7 -6.15 3.19 3.39
C CYS A 7 -5.44 2.31 4.43
N THR A 8 -6.12 1.38 5.10
CA THR A 8 -5.55 0.41 6.06
C THR A 8 -4.37 -0.39 5.51
N PHE A 9 -4.36 -0.62 4.20
CA PHE A 9 -3.32 -1.35 3.48
C PHE A 9 -2.09 -0.51 3.08
N PHE A 10 -2.06 0.78 3.41
CA PHE A 10 -0.93 1.66 3.11
C PHE A 10 0.04 1.79 4.29
N PHE A 11 1.30 1.44 4.02
CA PHE A 11 2.42 1.47 4.96
C PHE A 11 3.50 2.42 4.43
N ARG A 12 3.85 3.48 5.18
CA ARG A 12 4.90 4.42 4.74
C ARG A 12 6.25 3.72 4.67
N VAL A 13 7.05 4.04 3.64
CA VAL A 13 8.45 3.63 3.59
C VAL A 13 9.21 4.39 4.69
N PRO A 14 9.98 3.71 5.56
CA PRO A 14 10.79 4.37 6.60
C PRO A 14 11.83 5.33 6.01
N GLU A 15 12.09 6.47 6.67
CA GLU A 15 13.05 7.49 6.17
C GLU A 15 14.50 6.99 6.03
N ASN A 16 14.84 5.92 6.74
CA ASN A 16 16.16 5.29 6.71
C ASN A 16 16.24 4.10 5.74
N ALA A 17 15.19 3.81 4.97
CA ALA A 17 15.22 2.77 3.95
C ALA A 17 15.89 3.28 2.68
N ASP A 18 16.57 2.39 1.95
CA ASP A 18 17.29 2.73 0.72
C ASP A 18 16.38 3.30 -0.37
N ASP A 19 15.10 2.93 -0.35
CA ASP A 19 14.09 3.32 -1.33
C ASP A 19 13.15 4.42 -0.82
N TYR A 20 13.49 5.10 0.27
CA TYR A 20 12.69 6.20 0.81
C TYR A 20 12.55 7.36 -0.18
N GLU A 21 11.31 7.81 -0.34
CA GLU A 21 10.96 9.10 -0.93
C GLU A 21 9.84 9.73 -0.08
N PRO A 22 9.76 11.07 0.01
CA PRO A 22 8.66 11.72 0.72
C PRO A 22 7.29 11.22 0.24
N ASP A 23 6.42 10.91 1.20
CA ASP A 23 5.06 10.39 0.97
C ASP A 23 4.96 9.04 0.24
N LYS A 24 6.08 8.34 0.02
CA LYS A 24 6.09 6.98 -0.52
C LYS A 24 5.66 5.95 0.52
N GLY A 25 4.97 4.93 0.07
CA GLY A 25 4.58 3.80 0.87
C GLY A 25 4.21 2.60 0.01
N ASP A 26 3.96 1.49 0.69
CA ASP A 26 3.52 0.25 0.07
C ASP A 26 2.04 0.04 0.26
N CYS A 27 1.35 -0.29 -0.83
CA CYS A 27 0.01 -0.86 -0.82
C CYS A 27 0.15 -2.37 -0.70
N VAL A 28 -0.04 -2.90 0.51
CA VAL A 28 0.14 -4.31 0.83
C VAL A 28 -1.22 -5.01 0.89
N THR A 29 -1.47 -5.94 -0.04
CA THR A 29 -2.73 -6.68 -0.09
C THR A 29 -2.50 -8.18 -0.05
N GLU A 30 -3.32 -8.88 0.74
CA GLU A 30 -3.35 -10.34 0.79
C GLU A 30 -4.10 -10.91 -0.42
N LYS A 31 -3.58 -12.01 -0.96
CA LYS A 31 -4.20 -12.83 -1.99
C LYS A 31 -4.15 -14.29 -1.56
N ARG A 32 -5.15 -15.06 -1.97
CA ARG A 32 -5.20 -16.50 -1.75
C ARG A 32 -5.71 -17.19 -3.00
N ASP A 33 -5.00 -18.22 -3.41
CA ASP A 33 -5.36 -19.10 -4.52
C ASP A 33 -5.33 -20.57 -4.08
N GLU A 34 -5.42 -21.50 -5.03
CA GLU A 34 -5.37 -22.94 -4.76
C GLU A 34 -4.00 -23.42 -4.23
N LYS A 35 -2.95 -22.63 -4.37
CA LYS A 35 -1.61 -22.94 -3.86
C LYS A 35 -1.40 -22.46 -2.44
N GLY A 36 -1.96 -21.30 -2.10
CA GLY A 36 -1.88 -20.76 -0.75
C GLY A 36 -2.12 -19.26 -0.67
N THR A 37 -1.71 -18.69 0.45
CA THR A 37 -1.77 -17.24 0.69
C THR A 37 -0.43 -16.59 0.32
N TYR A 38 -0.50 -15.45 -0.35
CA TYR A 38 0.64 -14.60 -0.66
C TYR A 38 0.25 -13.13 -0.54
N TRP A 39 1.25 -12.25 -0.52
CA TRP A 39 1.04 -10.80 -0.41
C TRP A 39 1.68 -10.09 -1.59
N LEU A 40 0.97 -9.10 -2.11
CA LEU A 40 1.50 -8.16 -3.09
C LEU A 40 1.86 -6.87 -2.36
N SER A 41 3.12 -6.43 -2.48
CA SER A 41 3.58 -5.12 -2.05
C SER A 41 3.81 -4.25 -3.28
N LYS A 42 2.94 -3.25 -3.49
CA LYS A 42 3.05 -2.32 -4.61
C LYS A 42 3.45 -0.93 -4.10
N PRO A 43 4.53 -0.31 -4.60
CA PRO A 43 4.88 1.05 -4.24
C PRO A 43 3.85 2.05 -4.78
N VAL A 44 3.43 2.96 -3.92
CA VAL A 44 2.47 4.05 -4.19
C VAL A 44 2.86 5.30 -3.38
N PHE A 45 2.20 6.41 -3.64
CA PHE A 45 2.33 7.63 -2.85
C PHE A 45 1.05 7.91 -2.04
N VAL A 46 1.14 8.68 -0.95
CA VAL A 46 -0.01 9.12 -0.14
C VAL A 46 -1.14 9.71 -0.99
N SER A 47 -0.81 10.45 -2.04
CA SER A 47 -1.74 11.11 -2.96
C SER A 47 -2.28 10.23 -4.08
N THR A 48 -1.81 8.98 -4.20
CA THR A 48 -2.30 8.04 -5.23
C THR A 48 -3.80 7.79 -5.01
N ASP A 49 -4.59 7.86 -6.08
CA ASP A 49 -6.03 7.59 -6.00
C ASP A 49 -6.32 6.20 -5.43
N SER A 50 -7.38 6.11 -4.64
CA SER A 50 -7.79 4.83 -4.04
C SER A 50 -8.20 3.80 -5.11
N CYS A 51 -8.04 2.52 -4.78
CA CYS A 51 -8.36 1.42 -5.67
C CYS A 51 -9.59 0.64 -5.18
N ALA A 52 -9.99 -0.40 -5.94
CA ALA A 52 -11.12 -1.26 -5.59
C ALA A 52 -10.97 -2.00 -4.24
N HIS A 53 -9.76 -2.07 -3.67
CA HIS A 53 -9.49 -2.68 -2.37
C HIS A 53 -9.42 -1.67 -1.21
N PHE A 54 -9.76 -0.39 -1.45
CA PHE A 54 -9.68 0.66 -0.43
C PHE A 54 -10.51 0.32 0.81
N GLN A 55 -9.88 0.45 1.97
CA GLN A 55 -10.52 0.36 3.28
C GLN A 55 -9.99 1.50 4.13
N LYS A 56 -10.88 2.33 4.67
CA LYS A 56 -10.48 3.51 5.44
C LYS A 56 -9.85 3.10 6.77
N LYS A 57 -8.73 3.73 7.13
CA LYS A 57 -8.07 3.60 8.45
C LYS A 57 -8.99 4.03 9.60
#